data_AF-A0A6G4N8H4-F1
#
_entry.id   AF-A0A6G4N8H4-F1
#
_cell.length_a   1.000
_cell.length_b   1.000
_cell.length_c   1.000
_cell.angle_alpha   90.00
_cell.angle_beta   90.00
_cell.angle_gamma   90.00
#
_symmetry.space_group_name_H-M   'P 1'
#
loop_
_entity.id
_entity.type
_entity.pdbx_description
1 polymer ?
#
loop_
_entity_poly.entity_id
_entity_poly.type
_entity_poly.pdbx_seq_one_letter_code
_entity_poly.pdbx_strand_id
1 'polypeptide(L)'
;MMVIAGIAILIVITLMNNGDKHAGETLTLSTSLIIKYFIAGMCASSAMLLPGISGSFMLLVFGVYGTVMLAISEVVKLNFAGLPILLAVGFGVLAGFIISSKIIQYFLTHHKLMTFALIIGFVVGSLFAVFPGLPTNIVMWFVSLVVFIIGFIVSLTLGRITAENE
;
A
#
# COMPACT_ATOMS: atom_id res chain seq x y z
N MET A 1 -13.99 -11.60 -14.77
CA MET A 1 -13.62 -12.34 -13.54
C MET A 1 -12.52 -11.63 -12.73
N MET A 2 -11.37 -11.27 -13.33
CA MET A 2 -10.24 -10.70 -12.57
C MET A 2 -10.46 -9.27 -12.04
N VAL A 3 -11.25 -8.44 -12.71
CA VAL A 3 -11.67 -7.13 -12.18
C VAL A 3 -12.41 -7.30 -10.86
N ILE A 4 -13.41 -8.21 -10.84
CA ILE A 4 -14.21 -8.52 -9.65
C ILE A 4 -13.32 -9.09 -8.55
N ALA A 5 -12.36 -9.94 -8.89
CA ALA A 5 -11.39 -10.47 -7.94
C ALA A 5 -10.55 -9.35 -7.30
N GLY A 6 -10.05 -8.38 -8.08
CA GLY A 6 -9.30 -7.24 -7.55
C GLY A 6 -10.12 -6.39 -6.58
N ILE A 7 -11.38 -6.08 -6.94
CA ILE A 7 -12.31 -5.35 -6.08
C ILE A 7 -12.58 -6.12 -4.77
N ALA A 8 -12.88 -7.42 -4.88
CA ALA A 8 -13.17 -8.27 -3.72
C ALA A 8 -11.98 -8.38 -2.76
N ILE A 9 -10.76 -8.54 -3.30
CA ILE A 9 -9.53 -8.57 -2.51
C ILE A 9 -9.37 -7.28 -1.71
N LEU A 10 -9.53 -6.11 -2.34
CA LEU A 10 -9.42 -4.84 -1.62
C LEU A 10 -10.46 -4.69 -0.54
N ILE A 11 -11.72 -4.99 -0.83
CA ILE A 11 -12.80 -4.90 0.17
C ILE A 11 -12.52 -5.82 1.35
N VAL A 12 -12.11 -7.08 1.11
CA VAL A 12 -11.77 -8.02 2.18
C VAL A 12 -10.61 -7.48 3.03
N ILE A 13 -9.54 -6.98 2.41
CA ILE A 13 -8.41 -6.37 3.10
C ILE A 13 -8.88 -5.19 3.96
N THR A 14 -9.74 -4.31 3.44
CA THR A 14 -10.29 -3.18 4.20
C THR A 14 -11.18 -3.64 5.35
N LEU A 15 -11.97 -4.70 5.19
CA LEU A 15 -12.85 -5.25 6.24
C LEU A 15 -12.06 -6.03 7.30
N MET A 16 -10.92 -6.61 6.95
CA MET A 16 -9.99 -7.24 7.89
C MET A 16 -9.27 -6.22 8.78
N ASN A 17 -9.56 -4.93 8.63
CA ASN A 17 -9.15 -3.86 9.54
C ASN A 17 -9.90 -3.94 10.89
N ASN A 18 -9.80 -5.08 11.57
CA ASN A 18 -10.06 -5.16 12.99
C ASN A 18 -8.83 -4.59 13.68
N GLY A 19 -8.80 -3.26 13.77
CA GLY A 19 -7.73 -2.46 14.39
C GLY A 19 -7.65 -2.67 15.91
N ASP A 20 -7.48 -3.91 16.33
CA ASP A 20 -7.46 -4.28 17.72
C ASP A 20 -6.06 -4.64 18.20
N LYS A 21 -5.62 -3.78 19.12
CA LYS A 21 -4.75 -4.05 20.27
C LYS A 21 -3.26 -3.99 19.99
N HIS A 22 -2.71 -2.81 20.30
CA HIS A 22 -1.43 -2.58 20.97
C HIS A 22 -0.80 -3.88 21.47
N ALA A 23 -0.07 -4.58 20.60
CA ALA A 23 0.79 -5.67 21.03
C ALA A 23 1.84 -5.03 21.93
N GLY A 24 1.88 -5.48 23.19
CA GLY A 24 2.67 -4.90 24.28
C GLY A 24 4.00 -4.34 23.79
N GLU A 25 4.10 -3.01 23.89
CA GLU A 25 5.20 -2.18 23.42
C GLU A 25 6.50 -2.55 24.14
N THR A 26 7.20 -3.55 23.62
CA THR A 26 8.50 -3.95 24.15
C THR A 26 9.46 -4.18 22.99
N LEU A 27 10.66 -3.61 23.09
CA LEU A 27 11.78 -3.87 22.18
C LEU A 27 12.41 -5.23 22.52
N THR A 28 11.58 -6.29 22.50
CA THR A 28 12.05 -7.65 22.73
C THR A 28 12.70 -8.18 21.47
N LEU A 29 13.99 -8.50 21.57
CA LEU A 29 14.76 -9.08 20.48
C LEU A 29 14.79 -10.60 20.68
N SER A 30 13.80 -11.27 20.08
CA SER A 30 13.81 -12.73 19.92
C SER A 30 14.00 -13.07 18.45
N THR A 31 14.71 -14.17 18.16
CA THR A 31 14.93 -14.66 16.79
C THR A 31 13.60 -14.84 16.05
N SER A 32 12.55 -15.32 16.73
CA SER A 32 11.22 -15.47 16.14
C SER A 32 10.58 -14.13 15.77
N LEU A 33 10.81 -13.08 16.58
CA LEU A 33 10.31 -11.73 16.32
C LEU A 33 11.06 -11.05 15.18
N ILE A 34 12.38 -11.26 15.06
CA ILE A 34 13.18 -10.74 13.95
C ILE A 34 12.67 -11.30 12.62
N ILE A 35 12.41 -12.61 12.56
CA ILE A 35 11.82 -13.25 11.37
C ILE A 35 10.43 -12.66 11.08
N LYS A 36 9.61 -12.45 12.12
CA LYS A 36 8.30 -11.80 11.98
C LYS A 36 8.41 -10.39 11.39
N TYR A 37 9.34 -9.57 11.88
CA TYR A 37 9.57 -8.21 11.38
C TYR A 37 10.08 -8.21 9.94
N PHE A 38 10.97 -9.13 9.59
CA PHE A 38 11.44 -9.31 8.21
C PHE A 38 10.29 -9.67 7.26
N ILE A 39 9.48 -10.68 7.60
CA ILE A 39 8.34 -11.11 6.79
C ILE A 39 7.30 -9.98 6.68
N ALA A 40 7.02 -9.29 7.78
CA ALA A 40 6.10 -8.16 7.78
C ALA A 40 6.59 -7.02 6.87
N GLY A 41 7.90 -6.70 6.90
CA GLY A 41 8.51 -5.73 5.99
C GLY A 41 8.42 -6.17 4.53
N MET A 42 8.66 -7.46 4.26
CA MET A 42 8.55 -8.05 2.92
C MET A 42 7.13 -7.92 2.37
N CYS A 43 6.12 -8.31 3.15
CA CYS A 43 4.71 -8.19 2.74
C CYS A 43 4.25 -6.72 2.65
N ALA A 44 4.76 -5.84 3.52
CA ALA A 44 4.44 -4.42 3.47
C ALA A 44 4.93 -3.75 2.19
N SER A 45 6.15 -4.09 1.72
CA SER A 45 6.65 -3.56 0.45
C SER A 45 5.96 -4.17 -0.77
N SER A 46 5.60 -5.47 -0.71
CA SER A 46 4.75 -6.10 -1.71
C SER A 46 3.40 -5.38 -1.86
N ALA A 47 2.77 -5.04 -0.73
CA ALA A 47 1.50 -4.32 -0.72
C ALA A 47 1.61 -2.93 -1.36
N MET A 48 2.70 -2.20 -1.10
CA MET A 48 2.91 -0.87 -1.68
C MET A 48 3.03 -0.85 -3.21
N LEU A 49 3.40 -1.98 -3.83
CA LEU A 49 3.46 -2.09 -5.30
C LEU A 49 2.07 -2.26 -5.92
N LEU A 50 1.07 -2.71 -5.17
CA LEU A 50 -0.30 -2.92 -5.65
C LEU A 50 -1.14 -1.66 -5.36
N PRO A 51 -1.91 -1.15 -6.34
CA PRO A 51 -2.81 -0.01 -6.11
C PRO A 51 -3.81 -0.30 -5.00
N GLY A 52 -4.03 0.68 -4.12
CA GLY A 52 -5.06 0.59 -3.08
C GLY A 52 -4.70 -0.21 -1.82
N ILE A 53 -3.53 -0.84 -1.75
CA ILE A 53 -3.06 -1.53 -0.54
C ILE A 53 -1.92 -0.72 0.10
N SER A 54 -2.10 -0.31 1.36
CA SER A 54 -1.05 0.42 2.10
C SER A 54 -0.07 -0.52 2.80
N GLY A 55 1.23 -0.24 2.72
CA GLY A 55 2.24 -0.98 3.49
C GLY A 55 2.09 -0.81 4.99
N SER A 56 1.66 0.37 5.47
CA SER A 56 1.38 0.59 6.90
C SER A 56 0.21 -0.26 7.41
N PHE A 57 -0.79 -0.49 6.55
CA PHE A 57 -1.89 -1.40 6.84
C PHE A 57 -1.40 -2.83 6.99
N MET A 58 -0.49 -3.30 6.12
CA MET A 58 0.09 -4.63 6.30
C MET A 58 0.84 -4.76 7.62
N LEU A 59 1.62 -3.74 8.04
CA LEU A 59 2.28 -3.77 9.35
C LEU A 59 1.29 -3.84 10.53
N LEU A 60 0.10 -3.22 10.39
CA LEU A 60 -0.98 -3.32 11.36
C LEU A 60 -1.58 -4.73 11.39
N VAL A 61 -1.83 -5.33 10.23
CA VAL A 61 -2.32 -6.73 10.12
C VAL A 61 -1.35 -7.71 10.75
N PHE A 62 -0.03 -7.50 10.58
CA PHE A 62 0.99 -8.31 11.25
C PHE A 62 1.14 -7.98 12.75
N GLY A 63 0.48 -6.94 13.26
CA GLY A 63 0.56 -6.49 14.65
C GLY A 63 1.94 -5.97 15.05
N VAL A 64 2.73 -5.47 14.08
CA VAL A 64 4.10 -4.98 14.31
C VAL A 64 4.22 -3.46 14.15
N TYR A 65 3.17 -2.80 13.66
CA TYR A 65 3.16 -1.36 13.41
C TYR A 65 3.61 -0.52 14.62
N GLY A 66 3.05 -0.80 15.81
CA GLY A 66 3.41 -0.08 17.04
C GLY A 66 4.89 -0.23 17.39
N THR A 67 5.42 -1.45 17.36
CA THR A 67 6.84 -1.72 17.63
C THR A 67 7.76 -1.04 16.62
N VAL A 68 7.40 -1.02 15.33
CA VAL A 68 8.16 -0.32 14.30
C VAL A 68 8.13 1.19 14.55
N MET A 69 6.97 1.77 14.86
CA MET A 69 6.87 3.21 15.16
C MET A 69 7.67 3.60 16.40
N LEU A 70 7.65 2.78 17.45
CA LEU A 70 8.51 2.98 18.62
C LEU A 70 9.99 2.89 18.28
N ALA A 71 10.39 1.90 17.47
CA ALA A 71 11.76 1.75 17.05
C ALA A 71 12.25 2.97 16.23
N ILE A 72 11.40 3.53 15.37
CA ILE A 72 11.67 4.79 14.66
C ILE A 72 11.84 5.94 15.66
N SER A 73 10.89 6.09 16.60
CA SER A 73 10.91 7.15 17.61
C SER A 73 12.17 7.13 18.47
N GLU A 74 12.61 5.95 18.91
CA GLU A 74 13.84 5.78 19.69
C GLU A 74 15.08 6.16 18.87
N VAL A 75 15.17 5.73 17.61
CA VAL A 75 16.31 6.09 16.75
C VAL A 75 16.35 7.60 16.47
N VAL A 76 15.18 8.25 16.31
CA VAL A 76 15.10 9.72 16.16
C VAL A 76 15.62 10.45 17.40
N LYS A 77 15.43 9.89 18.60
CA LYS A 77 16.00 10.40 19.86
C LYS A 77 17.47 10.03 20.06
N LEU A 78 18.14 9.47 19.03
CA LEU A 78 19.50 8.93 19.09
C LEU A 78 19.66 7.71 20.03
N ASN A 79 18.56 7.02 20.34
CA ASN A 79 18.57 5.74 21.04
C ASN A 79 18.52 4.59 20.02
N PHE A 80 19.65 3.90 19.86
CA PHE A 80 19.78 2.81 18.87
C PHE A 80 19.18 1.47 19.32
N ALA A 81 18.44 1.41 20.43
CA ALA A 81 17.76 0.20 20.89
C ALA A 81 16.76 -0.37 19.85
N GLY A 82 16.14 0.50 19.04
CA GLY A 82 15.23 0.12 17.96
C GLY A 82 15.90 -0.28 16.64
N LEU A 83 17.22 -0.06 16.50
CA LEU A 83 17.93 -0.24 15.23
C LEU A 83 17.86 -1.67 14.67
N PRO A 84 17.99 -2.75 15.46
CA PRO A 84 17.89 -4.12 14.93
C PRO A 84 16.51 -4.45 14.32
N ILE A 85 15.45 -3.91 14.91
CA ILE A 85 14.07 -4.08 14.40
C ILE A 85 13.93 -3.37 13.05
N LEU A 86 14.43 -2.13 12.96
CA LEU A 86 14.41 -1.37 11.72
C LEU A 86 15.24 -2.01 10.62
N LEU A 87 16.40 -2.58 10.95
CA LEU A 87 17.21 -3.32 9.99
C LEU A 87 16.46 -4.56 9.50
N ALA A 88 15.84 -5.33 10.39
CA ALA A 88 15.06 -6.51 10.01
C ALA A 88 13.90 -6.15 9.07
N VAL A 89 13.12 -5.13 9.41
CA VAL A 89 12.04 -4.63 8.54
C VAL A 89 12.61 -4.08 7.24
N GLY A 90 13.70 -3.31 7.28
CA GLY A 90 14.34 -2.70 6.12
C GLY A 90 14.85 -3.74 5.12
N PHE A 91 15.55 -4.77 5.59
CA PHE A 91 15.96 -5.90 4.75
C PHE A 91 14.74 -6.66 4.19
N GLY A 92 13.69 -6.82 5.00
CA GLY A 92 12.42 -7.38 4.54
C GLY A 92 11.82 -6.58 3.39
N VAL A 93 11.73 -5.25 3.56
CA VAL A 93 11.22 -4.31 2.56
C VAL A 93 12.02 -4.42 1.26
N LEU A 94 13.35 -4.40 1.32
CA LEU A 94 14.22 -4.52 0.15
C LEU A 94 14.01 -5.86 -0.57
N ALA A 95 14.02 -6.97 0.16
CA ALA A 95 13.79 -8.29 -0.40
C ALA A 95 12.40 -8.38 -1.04
N GLY A 96 11.36 -7.94 -0.32
CA GLY A 96 9.98 -7.96 -0.79
C GLY A 96 9.77 -7.11 -2.03
N PHE A 97 10.41 -5.94 -2.09
CA PHE A 97 10.31 -5.04 -3.23
C PHE A 97 10.92 -5.68 -4.49
N ILE A 98 12.13 -6.25 -4.37
CA ILE A 98 12.81 -6.91 -5.50
C ILE A 98 12.00 -8.12 -6.00
N ILE A 99 11.57 -8.99 -5.07
CA ILE A 99 10.81 -10.20 -5.40
C ILE A 99 9.48 -9.82 -6.06
N SER A 100 8.73 -8.92 -5.44
CA SER A 100 7.40 -8.53 -5.93
C SER A 100 7.47 -7.79 -7.25
N SER A 101 8.46 -6.93 -7.45
CA SER A 101 8.68 -6.24 -8.73
C SER A 101 8.90 -7.25 -9.87
N LYS A 102 9.73 -8.27 -9.64
CA LYS A 102 9.95 -9.35 -10.62
C LYS A 102 8.69 -10.17 -10.89
N ILE A 103 7.92 -10.49 -9.85
CA ILE A 103 6.66 -11.22 -10.00
C ILE A 103 5.67 -10.41 -10.84
N ILE A 104 5.48 -9.13 -10.53
CA ILE A 104 4.59 -8.25 -11.30
C ILE A 104 5.06 -8.13 -12.75
N GLN A 105 6.37 -7.96 -12.98
CA GLN A 105 6.95 -7.91 -14.33
C GLN A 105 6.70 -9.22 -15.10
N TYR A 106 6.84 -10.36 -14.45
CA TYR A 106 6.54 -11.66 -15.05
C TYR A 106 5.08 -11.77 -15.47
N PHE A 107 4.14 -11.35 -14.61
CA PHE A 107 2.71 -11.35 -14.92
C PHE A 107 2.36 -10.35 -16.04
N LEU A 108 2.96 -9.15 -16.06
CA LEU A 108 2.73 -8.16 -17.11
C LEU A 108 3.24 -8.64 -18.48
N THR A 109 4.31 -9.45 -18.52
CA THR A 109 4.89 -9.97 -19.76
C THR A 109 4.17 -11.21 -20.29
N HIS A 110 3.79 -12.15 -19.41
CA HIS A 110 3.17 -13.42 -19.82
C HIS A 110 1.64 -13.41 -19.79
N HIS A 111 1.04 -12.55 -18.96
CA HIS A 111 -0.40 -12.50 -18.69
C HIS A 111 -0.95 -11.06 -18.71
N LYS A 112 -0.50 -10.24 -19.67
CA LYS A 112 -0.80 -8.81 -19.78
C LYS A 112 -2.27 -8.45 -19.53
N LEU A 113 -3.21 -9.03 -20.29
CA LEU A 113 -4.64 -8.73 -20.17
C LEU A 113 -5.21 -9.04 -18.78
N MET A 114 -4.79 -10.15 -18.19
CA MET A 114 -5.21 -10.60 -16.87
C MET A 114 -4.70 -9.67 -15.77
N THR A 115 -3.43 -9.26 -15.86
CA THR A 115 -2.82 -8.34 -14.91
C THR A 115 -3.42 -6.94 -14.99
N PHE A 116 -3.64 -6.41 -16.21
CA PHE A 116 -4.32 -5.13 -16.37
C PHE A 116 -5.74 -5.15 -15.84
N ALA A 117 -6.51 -6.22 -16.08
CA ALA A 117 -7.85 -6.36 -15.51
C ALA A 117 -7.84 -6.36 -13.96
N LEU A 118 -6.84 -6.99 -13.36
CA LEU A 118 -6.66 -7.01 -11.91
C LEU A 118 -6.24 -5.64 -11.35
N ILE A 119 -5.32 -4.94 -12.01
CA ILE A 119 -4.92 -3.56 -11.67
C ILE A 119 -6.11 -2.61 -11.76
N ILE A 120 -6.92 -2.70 -12.82
CA ILE A 120 -8.15 -1.91 -12.95
C ILE A 120 -9.12 -2.24 -11.81
N GLY A 121 -9.28 -3.52 -11.46
CA GLY A 121 -10.06 -3.94 -10.30
C GLY A 121 -9.57 -3.30 -8.99
N PHE A 122 -8.26 -3.22 -8.77
CA PHE A 122 -7.68 -2.55 -7.62
C PHE A 122 -7.89 -1.03 -7.64
N VAL A 123 -7.73 -0.36 -8.79
CA VAL A 123 -7.99 1.08 -8.90
C VAL A 123 -9.47 1.39 -8.64
N VAL A 124 -10.38 0.58 -9.16
CA VAL A 124 -11.82 0.75 -8.92
C VAL A 124 -12.19 0.44 -7.46
N GLY A 125 -11.61 -0.61 -6.88
CA GLY A 125 -11.83 -0.95 -5.47
C GLY A 125 -11.29 0.12 -4.51
N SER A 126 -10.16 0.75 -4.83
CA SER A 126 -9.57 1.79 -3.98
C SER A 126 -10.37 3.10 -4.02
N LEU A 127 -11.07 3.41 -5.12
CA LEU A 127 -12.01 4.52 -5.17
C LEU A 127 -13.07 4.40 -4.07
N PHE A 128 -13.59 3.20 -3.80
CA PHE A 128 -14.54 2.98 -2.71
C PHE A 128 -13.92 3.25 -1.34
N ALA A 129 -12.67 2.82 -1.12
CA ALA A 129 -11.98 3.02 0.14
C ALA A 129 -11.62 4.49 0.42
N VAL A 130 -11.35 5.28 -0.62
CA VAL A 130 -10.91 6.68 -0.52
C VAL A 130 -12.09 7.66 -0.65
N PHE A 131 -13.26 7.23 -1.14
CA PHE A 131 -14.40 8.10 -1.38
C PHE A 131 -14.90 8.75 -0.07
N PRO A 132 -14.76 10.08 0.09
CA PRO A 132 -15.09 10.77 1.34
C PRO A 132 -16.58 11.02 1.53
N GLY A 133 -17.43 10.60 0.59
CA GLY A 133 -18.85 10.93 0.54
C GLY A 133 -19.16 12.11 -0.41
N LEU A 134 -20.44 12.44 -0.54
CA LEU A 134 -20.88 13.55 -1.39
C LEU A 134 -20.74 14.90 -0.67
N PRO A 135 -20.36 15.97 -1.39
CA PRO A 135 -20.30 17.30 -0.80
C PRO A 135 -21.66 17.78 -0.32
N THR A 136 -21.71 18.43 0.83
CA THR A 136 -22.94 19.01 1.40
C THR A 136 -23.20 20.44 0.92
N ASN A 137 -22.14 21.19 0.58
CA ASN A 137 -22.21 22.60 0.20
C ASN A 137 -22.12 22.79 -1.31
N ILE A 138 -22.91 23.72 -1.87
CA ILE A 138 -22.90 24.05 -3.30
C ILE A 138 -21.50 24.50 -3.78
N VAL A 139 -20.76 25.24 -2.95
CA VAL A 139 -19.39 25.69 -3.28
C VAL A 139 -18.44 24.50 -3.43
N MET A 140 -18.56 23.49 -2.56
CA MET A 140 -17.74 22.28 -2.67
C MET A 140 -18.10 21.47 -3.93
N TRP A 141 -19.38 21.41 -4.31
CA TRP A 141 -19.79 20.80 -5.59
C TRP A 141 -19.12 21.48 -6.78
N PHE A 142 -19.12 22.82 -6.83
CA PHE A 142 -18.44 23.58 -7.88
C PHE A 142 -16.93 23.29 -7.90
N VAL A 143 -16.27 23.34 -6.74
CA VAL A 143 -14.83 23.06 -6.63
C VAL A 143 -14.52 21.63 -7.09
N SER A 144 -15.28 20.63 -6.64
CA SER A 144 -15.10 19.23 -7.06
C SER A 144 -15.24 19.05 -8.56
N LEU A 145 -16.24 19.71 -9.18
CA LEU A 145 -16.47 19.62 -10.62
C LEU A 145 -15.32 20.28 -11.40
N VAL A 146 -14.87 21.47 -10.98
CA VAL A 146 -13.73 22.17 -11.59
C VAL A 146 -12.46 21.31 -11.50
N VAL A 147 -12.13 20.80 -10.31
CA VAL A 147 -10.94 19.94 -10.10
C VAL A 147 -11.03 18.66 -10.92
N PHE A 148 -12.21 18.05 -11.03
CA PHE A 148 -12.42 16.86 -11.86
C PHE A 148 -12.17 17.14 -13.35
N ILE A 149 -12.71 18.25 -13.89
CA ILE A 149 -12.48 18.64 -15.29
C ILE A 149 -10.99 18.91 -15.53
N ILE A 150 -10.34 19.68 -14.66
CA ILE A 150 -8.90 19.98 -14.77
C ILE A 150 -8.09 18.69 -14.76
N GLY A 151 -8.35 17.80 -13.80
CA GLY A 151 -7.67 16.50 -13.70
C GLY A 151 -7.88 15.63 -14.95
N PHE A 152 -9.09 15.63 -15.51
CA PHE A 152 -9.41 14.89 -16.73
C PHE A 152 -8.66 15.45 -17.95
N ILE A 153 -8.62 16.78 -18.12
CA ILE A 153 -7.87 17.43 -19.21
C ILE A 153 -6.37 17.13 -19.09
N VAL A 154 -5.81 17.24 -17.89
CA VAL A 154 -4.39 16.94 -17.62
C VAL A 154 -4.09 15.47 -17.96
N SER A 155 -4.93 14.53 -17.52
CA SER A 155 -4.79 13.11 -17.82
C SER A 155 -4.80 12.82 -19.33
N LEU A 156 -5.70 13.44 -20.09
CA LEU A 156 -5.76 13.29 -21.55
C LEU A 156 -4.52 13.87 -22.25
N THR A 157 -4.04 15.02 -21.78
CA THR A 157 -2.86 15.68 -22.36
C THR A 157 -1.60 14.82 -22.15
N LEU A 158 -1.40 14.30 -20.93
CA LEU A 158 -0.32 13.36 -20.60
C LEU A 158 -0.40 12.07 -21.42
N GLY A 159 -1.61 11.53 -21.59
CA GLY A 159 -1.84 10.35 -22.42
C GLY A 159 -1.44 10.56 -23.88
N ARG A 160 -1.77 11.74 -24.44
CA ARG A 160 -1.40 12.11 -25.82
C ARG A 160 0.10 12.30 -26.01
N ILE A 161 0.77 12.99 -25.08
CA ILE A 161 2.22 13.20 -25.15
C ILE A 161 2.97 11.87 -25.11
N THR A 162 2.51 10.92 -24.29
CA THR A 162 3.15 9.59 -24.21
C THR A 162 2.98 8.81 -25.51
N ALA A 163 1.78 8.87 -26.12
CA ALA A 163 1.48 8.17 -27.37
C ALA A 163 2.18 8.77 -28.61
N GLU A 164 2.62 10.03 -28.55
CA GLU A 164 3.34 10.70 -29.63
C GLU A 164 4.86 10.43 -29.60
N ASN A 165 5.38 9.93 -28.47
CA ASN A 165 6.80 9.62 -28.26
C ASN A 165 7.13 8.11 -28.37
N GLU A 166 6.14 7.26 -28.69
CA GLU A 166 6.30 5.83 -29.03
C GLU A 166 6.16 5.62 -30.54
#